data_AF-A0A541C0X5-F1
#
_entry.id   AF-A0A541C0X5-F1
#
_cell.length_a   1.000
_cell.length_b   1.000
_cell.length_c   1.000
_cell.angle_alpha   90.00
_cell.angle_beta   90.00
_cell.angle_gamma   90.00
#
_symmetry.space_group_name_H-M   'P 1'
#
loop_
_entity.id
_entity.type
_entity.pdbx_description
1 polymer ?
#
loop_
_entity_poly.entity_id
_entity_poly.type
_entity_poly.pdbx_seq_one_letter_code
_entity_poly.pdbx_strand_id
1 'polypeptide(L)'
;MPVPDAAIEDLLGLVERARAAAARDPFGNPVLSVALALSRRIDEGALDAAALEALIRRLADDAFRDRAARLARYVGEAGTGQYARLAARLVRPDPADSPVPWAGYRAAVERPRFAAVFTAHPTFAMPFPTAALLARAAHD
;
A
#
# COMPACT_ATOMS: atom_id res chain seq x y z
N MET A 1 -20.24 -3.93 17.76
CA MET A 1 -21.23 -3.93 16.66
C MET A 1 -20.49 -3.62 15.37
N PRO A 2 -20.84 -4.25 14.23
CA PRO A 2 -20.24 -3.89 12.95
C PRO A 2 -20.54 -2.42 12.64
N VAL A 3 -19.54 -1.69 12.18
CA VAL A 3 -19.75 -0.32 11.68
C VAL A 3 -20.47 -0.42 10.34
N PRO A 4 -21.58 0.30 10.13
CA PRO A 4 -22.22 0.38 8.82
C PRO A 4 -21.26 1.00 7.79
N ASP A 5 -21.16 0.42 6.59
CA ASP A 5 -20.29 0.95 5.52
C ASP A 5 -20.61 2.42 5.19
N ALA A 6 -21.88 2.81 5.30
CA ALA A 6 -22.34 4.20 5.15
C ALA A 6 -21.64 5.20 6.10
N ALA A 7 -21.28 4.78 7.32
CA ALA A 7 -20.58 5.65 8.27
C ALA A 7 -19.12 5.90 7.84
N ILE A 8 -18.49 4.90 7.23
CA ILE A 8 -17.14 5.03 6.67
C ILE A 8 -17.17 5.93 5.44
N GLU A 9 -18.13 5.72 4.54
CA GLU A 9 -18.31 6.53 3.34
C GLU A 9 -18.55 8.01 3.69
N ASP A 10 -19.36 8.30 4.70
CA ASP A 10 -19.59 9.68 5.14
C ASP A 10 -18.29 10.34 5.66
N LEU A 11 -17.49 9.61 6.43
CA LEU A 11 -16.20 10.12 6.94
C LEU A 11 -15.17 10.32 5.82
N LEU A 12 -15.09 9.40 4.88
CA LEU A 12 -14.26 9.57 3.68
C LEU A 12 -14.73 10.78 2.88
N GLY A 13 -16.04 10.95 2.71
CA GLY A 13 -16.64 12.13 2.09
C GLY A 13 -16.30 13.43 2.82
N LEU A 14 -16.27 13.42 4.16
CA LEU A 14 -15.85 14.56 4.97
C LEU A 14 -14.38 14.93 4.70
N VAL A 15 -13.49 13.94 4.67
CA VAL A 15 -12.06 14.16 4.35
C VAL A 15 -11.89 14.74 2.95
N GLU A 16 -12.57 14.20 1.96
CA GLU A 16 -12.47 14.68 0.58
C GLU A 16 -13.03 16.10 0.42
N ARG A 17 -14.15 16.43 1.07
CA ARG A 17 -14.67 17.81 1.11
C ARG A 17 -13.69 18.77 1.78
N ALA A 18 -13.08 18.37 2.90
CA ALA A 18 -12.10 19.19 3.62
C ALA A 18 -10.84 19.44 2.78
N ARG A 19 -10.33 18.41 2.09
CA ARG A 19 -9.21 18.52 1.14
C ARG A 19 -9.54 19.46 -0.02
N ALA A 20 -10.71 19.28 -0.63
CA ALA A 20 -11.14 20.13 -1.73
C ALA A 20 -11.30 21.60 -1.32
N ALA A 21 -11.79 21.86 -0.11
CA ALA A 21 -11.88 23.22 0.45
C ALA A 21 -10.48 23.82 0.68
N ALA A 22 -9.58 23.08 1.33
CA ALA A 22 -8.21 23.53 1.58
C ALA A 22 -7.41 23.75 0.28
N ALA A 23 -7.68 23.00 -0.79
CA ALA A 23 -7.04 23.23 -2.09
C ALA A 23 -7.37 24.60 -2.70
N ARG A 24 -8.46 25.24 -2.28
CA ARG A 24 -8.88 26.58 -2.74
C ARG A 24 -8.51 27.70 -1.77
N ASP A 25 -7.98 27.36 -0.59
CA ASP A 25 -7.62 28.31 0.46
C ASP A 25 -6.15 28.08 0.86
N PRO A 26 -5.23 29.01 0.55
CA PRO A 26 -3.81 28.91 0.91
C PRO A 26 -3.55 28.74 2.42
N PHE A 27 -4.51 29.10 3.27
CA PHE A 27 -4.43 28.97 4.72
C PHE A 27 -5.28 27.82 5.26
N GLY A 28 -5.91 27.04 4.38
CA GLY A 28 -6.78 25.94 4.75
C GLY A 28 -6.01 24.78 5.38
N ASN A 29 -6.49 24.30 6.53
CA ASN A 29 -5.98 23.10 7.18
C ASN A 29 -7.05 22.00 7.15
N PRO A 30 -6.96 21.03 6.20
CA PRO A 30 -7.98 20.00 6.06
C PRO A 30 -8.00 19.05 7.26
N VAL A 31 -6.86 18.79 7.91
CA VAL A 31 -6.77 17.94 9.10
C VAL A 31 -7.52 18.58 10.26
N LEU A 32 -7.27 19.86 10.54
CA LEU A 32 -7.96 20.60 11.59
C LEU A 32 -9.47 20.70 11.32
N SER A 33 -9.85 20.89 10.05
CA SER A 33 -11.26 20.96 9.64
C SER A 33 -12.00 19.64 9.92
N VAL A 34 -11.38 18.50 9.59
CA VAL A 34 -11.94 17.18 9.91
C VAL A 34 -11.99 16.95 11.41
N ALA A 35 -10.93 17.31 12.15
CA ALA A 35 -10.89 17.17 13.60
C ALA A 35 -12.00 17.97 14.30
N LEU A 36 -12.24 19.22 13.87
CA LEU A 36 -13.35 20.04 14.39
C LEU A 36 -14.72 19.45 14.07
N ALA A 37 -14.90 18.93 12.85
CA ALA A 37 -16.16 18.27 12.46
C ALA A 37 -16.41 17.00 13.28
N LEU A 38 -15.38 16.20 13.56
CA LEU A 38 -15.47 15.04 14.44
C LEU A 38 -15.76 15.43 15.89
N SER A 39 -15.09 16.47 16.41
CA SER A 39 -15.33 16.98 17.76
C SER A 39 -16.79 17.36 17.96
N ARG A 40 -17.38 18.12 17.02
CA ARG A 40 -18.79 18.51 17.10
C ARG A 40 -19.74 17.31 17.12
N ARG A 41 -19.48 16.29 16.29
CA ARG A 41 -20.28 15.05 16.29
C ARG A 41 -20.21 14.32 17.63
N ILE A 42 -19.07 14.38 18.31
CA ILE A 42 -18.89 13.82 19.65
C ILE A 42 -19.67 14.64 20.68
N ASP A 43 -19.52 15.97 20.64
CA ASP A 43 -20.20 16.90 21.55
C ASP A 43 -21.75 16.81 21.43
N GLU A 44 -22.25 16.58 20.23
CA GLU A 44 -23.68 16.40 19.91
C GLU A 44 -24.19 14.97 20.22
N GLY A 45 -23.32 14.05 20.61
CA GLY A 45 -23.67 12.64 20.90
C GLY A 45 -23.96 11.79 19.65
N ALA A 46 -23.70 12.32 18.44
CA ALA A 46 -23.87 11.61 17.18
C ALA A 46 -22.74 10.61 16.88
N LEU A 47 -21.60 10.73 17.57
CA LEU A 47 -20.46 9.82 17.49
C LEU A 47 -19.87 9.58 18.88
N ASP A 48 -19.92 8.36 19.38
CA ASP A 48 -19.29 8.00 20.66
C ASP A 48 -17.89 7.39 20.46
N ALA A 49 -17.18 7.19 21.58
CA ALA A 49 -15.84 6.61 21.57
C ALA A 49 -15.81 5.17 21.03
N ALA A 50 -16.85 4.37 21.30
CA ALA A 50 -16.92 2.98 20.85
C ALA A 50 -17.11 2.88 19.33
N ALA A 51 -17.96 3.74 18.75
CA ALA A 51 -18.15 3.88 17.33
C ALA A 51 -16.88 4.37 16.64
N LEU A 52 -16.18 5.36 17.23
CA LEU A 52 -14.91 5.84 16.71
C LEU A 52 -13.83 4.74 16.72
N GLU A 53 -13.72 3.97 17.80
CA GLU A 53 -12.80 2.84 17.88
C GLU A 53 -13.10 1.78 16.80
N ALA A 54 -14.38 1.44 16.61
CA ALA A 54 -14.79 0.47 15.62
C ALA A 54 -14.48 0.96 14.18
N LEU A 55 -14.66 2.26 13.93
CA LEU A 55 -14.31 2.91 12.67
C LEU A 55 -12.81 2.84 12.38
N ILE A 56 -11.99 3.23 13.36
CA ILE A 56 -10.53 3.19 13.24
C ILE A 56 -10.06 1.76 12.96
N ARG A 57 -10.61 0.78 13.69
CA ARG A 57 -10.26 -0.64 13.48
C ARG A 57 -10.57 -1.10 12.07
N ARG A 58 -11.78 -0.82 11.56
CA ARG A 58 -12.17 -1.21 10.21
C ARG A 58 -11.30 -0.56 9.14
N LEU A 59 -11.03 0.75 9.27
CA LEU A 59 -10.13 1.46 8.35
C LEU A 59 -8.71 0.90 8.39
N ALA A 60 -8.19 0.57 9.57
CA ALA A 60 -6.87 -0.04 9.73
C ALA A 60 -6.81 -1.42 9.07
N ASP A 61 -7.83 -2.27 9.26
CA ASP A 61 -7.93 -3.59 8.63
C ASP A 61 -7.98 -3.50 7.11
N ASP A 62 -8.79 -2.59 6.57
CA ASP A 62 -8.92 -2.35 5.13
C ASP A 62 -7.60 -1.85 4.53
N ALA A 63 -6.95 -0.87 5.18
CA ALA A 63 -5.64 -0.36 4.76
C ALA A 63 -4.55 -1.44 4.83
N PHE A 64 -4.60 -2.32 5.83
CA PHE A 64 -3.66 -3.43 5.97
C PHE A 64 -3.83 -4.45 4.82
N ARG A 65 -5.06 -4.85 4.52
CA ARG A 65 -5.38 -5.76 3.40
C ARG A 65 -4.95 -5.19 2.05
N ASP A 66 -5.28 -3.94 1.78
CA ASP A 66 -4.91 -3.27 0.52
C ASP A 66 -3.37 -3.13 0.39
N ARG A 67 -2.67 -2.83 1.50
CA ARG A 67 -1.21 -2.83 1.52
C ARG A 67 -0.62 -4.22 1.25
N ALA A 68 -1.19 -5.28 1.81
CA ALA A 68 -0.76 -6.66 1.56
C ALA A 68 -0.95 -7.02 0.07
N ALA A 69 -2.12 -6.72 -0.51
CA ALA A 69 -2.40 -6.97 -1.91
C ALA A 69 -1.49 -6.18 -2.88
N ARG A 70 -1.14 -4.93 -2.54
CA ARG A 70 -0.12 -4.18 -3.29
C ARG A 70 1.25 -4.82 -3.21
N LEU A 71 1.66 -5.27 -2.02
CA LEU A 71 2.95 -5.92 -1.83
C LEU A 71 3.04 -7.23 -2.61
N ALA A 72 1.98 -8.06 -2.56
CA ALA A 72 1.85 -9.29 -3.33
C ALA A 72 2.02 -9.03 -4.83
N ARG A 73 1.32 -8.02 -5.38
CA ARG A 73 1.44 -7.62 -6.79
C ARG A 73 2.83 -7.10 -7.16
N TYR A 74 3.46 -6.35 -6.26
CA TYR A 74 4.79 -5.77 -6.48
C TYR A 74 5.88 -6.86 -6.52
N VAL A 75 5.83 -7.81 -5.59
CA VAL A 75 6.79 -8.92 -5.53
C VAL A 75 6.50 -9.97 -6.61
N GLY A 76 5.23 -10.20 -6.93
CA GLY A 76 4.79 -11.23 -7.87
C GLY A 76 4.73 -12.62 -7.21
N GLU A 77 4.66 -13.66 -8.04
CA GLU A 77 4.59 -15.05 -7.55
C GLU A 77 5.86 -15.43 -6.78
N ALA A 78 5.73 -15.72 -5.49
CA ALA A 78 6.82 -16.29 -4.71
C ALA A 78 7.08 -17.75 -5.14
N GLY A 79 8.35 -18.09 -5.40
CA GLY A 79 8.78 -19.47 -5.64
C GLY A 79 9.57 -19.66 -6.93
N THR A 80 10.18 -20.84 -7.06
CA THR A 80 11.08 -21.17 -8.18
C THR A 80 10.39 -21.22 -9.54
N GLY A 81 9.06 -21.42 -9.57
CA GLY A 81 8.26 -21.40 -10.80
C GLY A 81 8.29 -20.06 -11.52
N GLN A 82 8.34 -18.94 -10.79
CA GLN A 82 8.48 -17.61 -11.40
C GLN A 82 9.84 -17.47 -12.08
N TYR A 83 10.92 -17.94 -11.44
CA TYR A 83 12.26 -17.91 -12.03
C TYR A 83 12.36 -18.81 -13.26
N ALA A 84 11.72 -19.99 -13.25
CA ALA A 84 11.66 -20.86 -14.42
C ALA A 84 10.92 -20.20 -15.60
N ARG A 85 9.77 -19.54 -15.36
CA ARG A 85 9.04 -18.81 -16.40
C ARG A 85 9.79 -17.56 -16.88
N LEU A 86 10.45 -16.84 -15.98
CA LEU A 86 11.31 -15.71 -16.32
C LEU A 86 12.49 -16.17 -17.18
N ALA A 87 13.18 -17.25 -16.77
CA ALA A 87 14.25 -17.87 -17.55
C ALA A 87 13.74 -18.32 -18.93
N ALA A 88 12.60 -19.00 -19.02
CA ALA A 88 12.02 -19.40 -20.31
C ALA A 88 11.66 -18.19 -21.20
N ARG A 89 11.25 -17.06 -20.62
CA ARG A 89 11.03 -15.80 -21.37
C ARG A 89 12.32 -15.12 -21.81
N LEU A 90 13.33 -15.09 -20.94
CA LEU A 90 14.62 -14.44 -21.21
C LEU A 90 15.49 -15.25 -22.17
N VAL A 91 15.36 -16.58 -22.13
CA VAL A 91 16.16 -17.53 -22.91
C VAL A 91 15.43 -17.90 -24.21
N ARG A 92 14.31 -17.24 -24.58
CA ARG A 92 13.52 -17.53 -25.80
C ARG A 92 14.46 -17.81 -26.99
N PRO A 93 14.67 -19.07 -27.36
CA PRO A 93 15.47 -19.38 -28.53
C PRO A 93 14.54 -19.12 -29.71
N ASP A 94 14.80 -18.04 -30.44
CA ASP A 94 14.18 -17.88 -31.76
C ASP A 94 14.71 -19.04 -32.64
N PRO A 95 13.81 -19.88 -33.21
CA PRO A 95 14.19 -21.01 -34.05
C PRO A 95 15.03 -20.61 -35.29
N ALA A 96 15.04 -19.32 -35.67
CA ALA A 96 15.81 -18.76 -36.77
C ALA A 96 17.03 -17.91 -36.34
N ASP A 97 17.23 -17.62 -35.05
CA ASP A 97 18.21 -16.61 -34.57
C ASP A 97 19.43 -17.18 -33.82
N SER A 98 19.47 -18.49 -33.56
CA SER A 98 20.61 -19.14 -32.85
C SER A 98 20.71 -18.77 -31.35
N PRO A 99 21.54 -19.48 -30.55
CA PRO A 99 21.69 -19.23 -29.13
C PRO A 99 22.33 -17.86 -28.95
N VAL A 100 21.75 -17.01 -28.10
CA VAL A 100 22.25 -15.67 -27.77
C VAL A 100 23.79 -15.73 -27.68
N PRO A 101 24.54 -15.03 -28.55
CA PRO A 101 25.99 -15.05 -28.52
C PRO A 101 26.48 -14.78 -27.10
N TRP A 102 27.43 -15.58 -26.61
CA TRP A 102 27.91 -15.48 -25.23
C TRP A 102 28.25 -14.04 -24.82
N ALA A 103 28.82 -13.25 -25.73
CA ALA A 103 29.10 -11.84 -25.52
C ALA A 103 27.84 -10.99 -25.23
N GLY A 104 26.73 -11.25 -25.92
CA GLY A 104 25.45 -10.58 -25.70
C GLY A 104 24.79 -10.98 -24.39
N TYR A 105 24.80 -12.28 -24.06
CA TYR A 105 24.35 -12.77 -22.75
C TYR A 105 25.16 -12.14 -21.61
N ARG A 106 26.50 -12.19 -21.72
CA ARG A 106 27.43 -11.58 -20.76
C ARG A 106 27.12 -10.10 -20.54
N ALA A 107 27.00 -9.33 -21.61
CA ALA A 107 26.67 -7.90 -21.53
C ALA A 107 25.31 -7.63 -20.86
N ALA A 108 24.34 -8.54 -21.02
CA ALA A 108 23.02 -8.40 -20.42
C ALA A 108 23.01 -8.66 -18.90
N VAL A 109 23.82 -9.62 -18.42
CA VAL A 109 23.83 -10.08 -17.02
C VAL A 109 24.89 -9.46 -16.13
N GLU A 110 26.04 -9.05 -16.69
CA GLU A 110 27.14 -8.45 -15.90
C GLU A 110 26.85 -7.01 -15.46
N ARG A 111 25.85 -6.36 -16.09
CA ARG A 111 25.47 -4.99 -15.74
C ARG A 111 24.51 -4.99 -14.53
N PRO A 112 24.87 -4.39 -13.39
CA PRO A 112 23.94 -4.23 -12.27
C PRO A 112 22.71 -3.44 -12.72
N ARG A 113 21.51 -4.03 -12.59
CA ARG A 113 20.24 -3.41 -12.98
C ARG A 113 19.51 -2.73 -11.82
N PHE A 114 19.71 -3.24 -10.61
CA PHE A 114 19.07 -2.75 -9.40
C PHE A 114 20.12 -2.61 -8.30
N ALA A 115 19.97 -1.55 -7.51
CA ALA A 115 20.68 -1.37 -6.24
C ALA A 115 19.62 -1.02 -5.19
N ALA A 116 19.71 -1.65 -4.02
CA ALA A 116 18.87 -1.32 -2.89
C ALA A 116 19.70 -0.53 -1.88
N VAL A 117 19.23 0.67 -1.52
CA VAL A 117 19.84 1.48 -0.46
C VAL A 117 18.90 1.45 0.74
N PHE A 118 19.35 0.84 1.82
CA PHE A 118 18.62 0.84 3.09
C PHE A 118 19.02 2.09 3.86
N THR A 119 18.13 3.06 3.91
CA THR A 119 18.29 4.28 4.71
C THR A 119 17.47 4.16 6.00
N ALA A 120 17.88 4.87 7.05
CA ALA A 120 17.03 5.03 8.22
C ALA A 120 15.78 5.82 7.82
N HIS A 121 14.60 5.35 8.23
CA HIS A 121 13.36 6.10 8.04
C HIS A 121 13.13 7.01 9.26
N PRO A 122 13.05 8.35 9.10
CA PRO A 122 13.09 9.28 10.22
C PRO A 122 11.81 9.33 11.07
N THR A 123 10.70 8.71 10.62
CA THR A 123 9.42 8.79 11.33
C THR A 123 8.63 7.49 11.20
N PHE A 124 8.24 6.92 12.35
CA PHE A 124 7.32 5.79 12.52
C PHE A 124 7.58 4.57 11.63
N ALA A 125 8.59 3.78 12.00
CA ALA A 125 8.68 2.41 11.51
C ALA A 125 7.47 1.61 11.98
N MET A 126 6.84 0.89 11.04
CA MET A 126 5.88 -0.18 11.37
C MET A 126 6.56 -1.16 12.34
N PRO A 127 5.93 -1.54 13.46
CA PRO A 127 6.51 -2.53 14.36
C PRO A 127 6.84 -3.83 13.62
N PHE A 128 7.98 -4.45 13.95
CA PHE A 128 8.42 -5.69 13.30
C PHE A 128 7.33 -6.78 13.29
N PRO A 129 6.56 -7.02 14.38
CA PRO A 129 5.46 -8.00 14.35
C PRO A 129 4.40 -7.69 13.28
N THR A 130 4.05 -6.41 13.12
CA THR A 130 3.08 -5.96 12.09
C THR A 130 3.65 -6.15 10.69
N ALA A 131 4.94 -5.88 10.49
CA ALA A 131 5.61 -6.11 9.20
C ALA A 131 5.65 -7.60 8.83
N ALA A 132 5.88 -8.49 9.81
CA ALA A 132 5.86 -9.93 9.61
C ALA A 132 4.45 -10.44 9.24
N LEU A 133 3.40 -9.95 9.92
CA LEU A 133 2.02 -10.26 9.56
C LEU A 133 1.67 -9.77 8.15
N LEU A 134 2.15 -8.57 7.77
CA LEU A 134 1.91 -8.02 6.45
C LEU A 134 2.56 -8.87 5.35
N ALA A 135 3.79 -9.33 5.59
CA ALA A 135 4.49 -10.21 4.66
C ALA A 135 3.75 -11.54 4.48
N ARG A 136 3.21 -12.12 5.57
CA ARG A 136 2.40 -13.34 5.51
C ARG A 136 1.09 -13.12 4.74
N ALA A 137 0.37 -12.04 5.05
CA ALA A 137 -0.88 -11.69 4.36
C ALA A 137 -0.69 -11.34 2.88
N ALA A 138 0.54 -10.99 2.46
CA ALA A 138 0.87 -10.76 1.05
C ALA A 138 1.29 -12.04 0.31
N HIS A 139 1.48 -13.15 1.02
CA HIS A 139 1.87 -14.43 0.47
C HIS A 139 0.70 -15.42 0.38
N ASP A 140 -0.20 -15.39 1.38
CA ASP A 140 -1.45 -16.16 1.41
C ASP A 140 -2.41 -15.70 0.28
#